data_AF-A0A0F8W7C7-F1
#
_entry.id   AF-A0A0F8W7C7-F1
#
_cell.length_a   1.000
_cell.length_b   1.000
_cell.length_c   1.000
_cell.angle_alpha   90.00
_cell.angle_beta   90.00
_cell.angle_gamma   90.00
#
_symmetry.space_group_name_H-M   'P 1'
#
loop_
_entity.id
_entity.type
_entity.pdbx_description
1 polymer ?
#
loop_
_entity_poly.entity_id
_entity_poly.type
_entity_poly.pdbx_seq_one_letter_code
_entity_poly.pdbx_strand_id
1 'polypeptide(L)'
;MSENTHQDEYRAWAAKLETLSRLAVRQFLGTRPEGDPRVDYLAGLEAFKNVATAQIAALTMIVTTLLGDNVETLRKAGLAELQGQIESMEKDLAVTGWDGDGNPLFDLPASRELTKGWPE
;
A
#
# COMPACT_ATOMS: atom_id res chain seq x y z
N MET A 1 -33.28 7.28 3.62
CA MET A 1 -32.16 8.03 3.04
C MET A 1 -31.51 7.09 2.03
N SER A 2 -31.45 7.50 0.76
CA SER A 2 -31.06 6.59 -0.32
C SER A 2 -29.56 6.33 -0.29
N GLU A 3 -29.16 5.11 -0.66
CA GLU A 3 -27.76 4.66 -0.84
C GLU A 3 -26.84 5.69 -1.52
N ASN A 4 -27.39 6.50 -2.43
CA ASN A 4 -26.66 7.57 -3.12
C ASN A 4 -26.07 8.61 -2.17
N THR A 5 -26.77 9.00 -1.09
CA THR A 5 -26.25 10.05 -0.18
C THR A 5 -24.97 9.61 0.52
N HIS A 6 -24.88 8.35 0.94
CA HIS A 6 -23.67 7.81 1.58
C HIS A 6 -22.53 7.63 0.58
N GLN A 7 -22.83 7.22 -0.65
CA GLN A 7 -21.82 7.10 -1.70
C GLN A 7 -21.28 8.47 -2.13
N ASP A 8 -22.14 9.48 -2.23
CA ASP A 8 -21.76 10.85 -2.58
C ASP A 8 -20.89 11.47 -1.49
N GLU A 9 -21.25 11.28 -0.22
CA GLU A 9 -20.44 11.72 0.91
C GLU A 9 -19.07 11.03 0.93
N TYR A 10 -19.04 9.71 0.72
CA TYR A 10 -17.79 8.95 0.62
C TYR A 10 -16.88 9.48 -0.50
N ARG A 11 -17.44 9.74 -1.69
CA ARG A 11 -16.70 10.33 -2.82
C ARG A 11 -16.14 11.70 -2.48
N ALA A 12 -16.90 12.55 -1.78
CA ALA A 12 -16.44 13.87 -1.36
C ALA A 12 -15.26 13.77 -0.38
N TRP A 13 -15.30 12.84 0.58
CA TRP A 13 -14.20 12.58 1.50
C TRP A 13 -12.97 12.03 0.78
N ALA A 14 -13.15 11.10 -0.16
CA ALA A 14 -12.06 10.56 -0.97
C ALA A 14 -11.36 11.65 -1.80
N ALA A 15 -12.13 12.55 -2.45
CA ALA A 15 -11.58 13.68 -3.22
C ALA A 15 -10.80 14.66 -2.33
N LYS A 16 -11.30 14.91 -1.11
CA LYS A 16 -10.58 15.72 -0.12
C LYS A 16 -9.25 15.08 0.28
N LEU A 17 -9.25 13.76 0.49
CA LEU A 17 -8.04 13.00 0.82
C LEU A 17 -7.02 13.05 -0.33
N GLU A 18 -7.46 12.91 -1.58
CA GLU A 18 -6.60 13.04 -2.76
C GLU A 18 -5.92 14.42 -2.82
N THR A 19 -6.69 15.48 -2.57
CA THR A 19 -6.16 16.85 -2.54
C THR A 19 -5.07 17.00 -1.47
N LEU A 20 -5.30 16.46 -0.26
CA LEU A 20 -4.32 16.50 0.83
C LEU A 20 -3.07 15.68 0.51
N SER A 21 -3.23 14.48 -0.06
CA SER A 21 -2.12 13.64 -0.51
C SER A 21 -1.25 14.34 -1.54
N ARG A 22 -1.86 15.05 -2.49
CA ARG A 22 -1.14 15.87 -3.47
C ARG A 22 -0.34 16.99 -2.83
N LEU A 23 -0.93 17.70 -1.85
CA LEU A 23 -0.23 18.73 -1.09
C LEU A 23 0.97 18.16 -0.33
N ALA A 24 0.80 17.03 0.36
CA ALA A 24 1.86 16.37 1.12
C ALA A 24 3.03 15.93 0.23
N VAL A 25 2.74 15.29 -0.91
CA VAL A 25 3.76 14.85 -1.87
C VAL A 25 4.50 16.04 -2.49
N ARG A 26 3.80 17.14 -2.80
CA ARG A 26 4.44 18.37 -3.29
C ARG A 26 5.36 18.99 -2.23
N GLN A 27 4.97 19.00 -0.96
CA GLN A 27 5.82 19.47 0.13
C GLN A 27 7.08 18.61 0.27
N PHE A 28 6.97 17.29 0.13
CA PHE A 28 8.11 16.37 0.20
C PHE A 28 9.07 16.51 -1.00
N LEU A 29 8.54 16.61 -2.22
CA LEU A 29 9.36 16.66 -3.45
C LEU A 29 9.88 18.07 -3.80
N GLY A 30 9.43 19.11 -3.09
CA GLY A 30 9.89 20.49 -3.26
C GLY A 30 9.36 21.16 -4.54
N THR A 31 10.17 22.02 -5.16
CA THR A 31 9.78 22.93 -6.27
C THR A 31 9.69 22.23 -7.63
N ARG A 32 9.11 21.03 -7.69
CA ARG A 32 8.81 20.36 -8.97
C ARG A 32 7.77 21.15 -9.75
N PRO A 33 7.86 21.19 -11.09
CA PRO A 33 6.91 21.91 -11.92
C PRO A 33 5.48 21.39 -11.73
N GLU A 34 4.50 22.25 -11.99
CA GLU A 34 3.10 21.82 -12.07
C GLU A 34 2.92 20.82 -13.22
N GLY A 35 2.18 19.74 -12.98
CA GLY A 35 2.03 18.64 -13.94
C GLY A 35 3.20 17.66 -14.04
N ASP A 36 4.15 17.64 -13.08
CA ASP A 36 5.18 16.60 -13.03
C ASP A 36 4.52 15.22 -12.79
N PRO A 37 4.66 14.26 -13.72
CA PRO A 37 3.98 12.96 -13.63
C PRO A 37 4.39 12.15 -12.40
N ARG A 38 5.57 12.41 -11.83
CA ARG A 38 6.03 11.74 -10.60
C ARG A 38 5.27 12.23 -9.38
N VAL A 39 4.96 13.53 -9.36
CA VAL A 39 4.13 14.13 -8.30
C VAL A 39 2.74 13.54 -8.37
N ASP A 40 2.15 13.44 -9.56
CA ASP A 40 0.80 12.90 -9.74
C ASP A 40 0.73 11.41 -9.38
N TYR A 41 1.72 10.62 -9.81
CA TYR A 41 1.82 9.20 -9.45
C TYR A 41 1.94 9.00 -7.94
N LEU A 42 2.88 9.70 -7.28
CA LEU A 42 3.09 9.58 -5.84
C LEU A 42 1.90 10.12 -5.03
N ALA A 43 1.27 11.21 -5.48
CA ALA A 43 0.05 11.72 -4.86
C ALA A 43 -1.09 10.72 -4.97
N GLY A 44 -1.24 10.05 -6.12
CA GLY A 44 -2.20 8.98 -6.32
C GLY A 44 -1.95 7.78 -5.41
N LEU A 45 -0.69 7.34 -5.28
CA LEU A 45 -0.32 6.26 -4.36
C LEU A 45 -0.61 6.62 -2.90
N GLU A 46 -0.27 7.84 -2.48
CA GLU A 46 -0.52 8.30 -1.12
C GLU A 46 -2.03 8.41 -0.84
N ALA A 47 -2.82 8.91 -1.80
CA ALA A 47 -4.28 8.92 -1.70
C ALA A 47 -4.85 7.50 -1.59
N PHE A 48 -4.42 6.57 -2.44
CA PHE A 48 -4.83 5.18 -2.39
C PHE A 48 -4.50 4.53 -1.04
N LYS A 49 -3.25 4.69 -0.56
CA LYS A 49 -2.82 4.18 0.74
C LYS A 49 -3.71 4.69 1.87
N ASN A 50 -4.04 5.98 1.87
CA ASN A 50 -4.87 6.58 2.92
C ASN A 50 -6.32 6.05 2.86
N VAL A 51 -6.91 5.88 1.67
CA VAL A 51 -8.24 5.25 1.52
C VAL A 51 -8.21 3.78 1.96
N ALA A 52 -7.23 3.01 1.49
CA ALA A 52 -7.07 1.61 1.84
C ALA A 52 -6.92 1.42 3.35
N THR A 53 -6.12 2.28 4.01
CA THR A 53 -5.96 2.28 5.46
C THR A 53 -7.29 2.49 6.18
N ALA A 54 -8.09 3.46 5.74
CA ALA A 54 -9.41 3.71 6.33
C ALA A 54 -10.35 2.50 6.16
N GLN A 55 -10.37 1.87 4.98
CA GLN A 55 -11.18 0.68 4.71
C GLN A 55 -10.73 -0.52 5.54
N ILE A 56 -9.42 -0.78 5.62
CA ILE A 56 -8.85 -1.87 6.43
C ILE A 56 -9.16 -1.67 7.91
N ALA A 57 -9.08 -0.44 8.42
CA ALA A 57 -9.44 -0.13 9.80
C ALA A 57 -10.93 -0.42 10.07
N ALA A 58 -11.82 -0.01 9.16
CA ALA A 58 -13.25 -0.31 9.26
C ALA A 58 -13.53 -1.82 9.25
N LEU A 59 -12.91 -2.56 8.33
CA LEU A 59 -13.04 -4.03 8.26
C LEU A 59 -12.48 -4.70 9.51
N THR A 60 -11.35 -4.24 10.02
CA THR A 60 -10.75 -4.77 11.25
C THR A 60 -11.67 -4.56 12.45
N MET A 61 -12.32 -3.40 12.59
CA MET A 61 -13.32 -3.16 13.64
C MET A 61 -14.51 -4.11 13.51
N ILE A 62 -15.06 -4.28 12.31
CA ILE A 62 -16.18 -5.19 12.05
C ILE A 62 -15.79 -6.63 12.40
N VAL A 63 -14.66 -7.12 11.88
CA VAL A 63 -14.18 -8.49 12.11
C VAL A 63 -13.86 -8.72 13.59
N THR A 64 -13.23 -7.76 14.27
CA THR A 64 -12.95 -7.87 15.71
C THR A 64 -14.24 -7.95 16.53
N THR A 65 -15.26 -7.16 16.16
CA THR A 65 -16.58 -7.20 16.80
C THR A 65 -17.26 -8.55 16.61
N LEU A 66 -17.13 -9.15 15.42
CA LEU A 66 -17.69 -10.47 15.11
C LEU A 66 -16.93 -11.62 15.79
N LEU A 67 -15.61 -11.50 15.93
CA LEU A 67 -14.77 -12.56 16.51
C LEU A 67 -14.79 -12.59 18.04
N GLY A 68 -15.15 -11.49 18.71
CA GLY A 68 -15.16 -11.42 20.17
C GLY A 68 -13.79 -11.77 20.76
N ASP A 69 -13.73 -12.81 21.61
CA ASP A 69 -12.50 -13.27 22.27
C ASP A 69 -11.48 -13.94 21.32
N ASN A 70 -11.84 -14.20 20.05
CA ASN A 70 -10.98 -14.89 19.07
C ASN A 70 -10.02 -13.96 18.29
N VAL A 71 -9.67 -12.79 18.84
CA VAL A 71 -8.73 -11.83 18.22
C VAL A 71 -7.38 -12.47 17.86
N GLU A 72 -6.96 -13.48 18.61
CA GLU A 72 -5.71 -14.20 18.34
C GLU A 72 -5.72 -14.94 17.00
N THR A 73 -6.87 -15.42 16.55
CA THR A 73 -7.04 -16.04 15.23
C THR A 73 -6.84 -15.02 14.11
N LEU A 74 -7.36 -13.80 14.28
CA LEU A 74 -7.15 -12.69 13.34
C LEU A 74 -5.67 -12.32 13.25
N ARG A 75 -4.97 -12.25 14.40
CA ARG A 75 -3.53 -11.95 14.42
C ARG A 75 -2.70 -13.01 13.70
N LYS A 76 -3.00 -14.30 13.94
CA LYS A 76 -2.32 -15.41 13.25
C LYS A 76 -2.55 -15.40 11.75
N ALA A 77 -3.80 -15.18 11.32
CA ALA A 77 -4.12 -15.07 9.90
C ALA A 77 -3.41 -13.87 9.25
N GLY A 78 -3.39 -12.71 9.92
CA GLY A 78 -2.68 -11.52 9.44
C GLY A 78 -1.17 -11.72 9.33
N LEU A 79 -0.56 -12.42 10.30
CA LEU A 79 0.86 -12.77 10.24
C LEU A 79 1.17 -13.71 9.08
N ALA A 80 0.35 -14.74 8.87
CA ALA A 80 0.52 -15.68 7.77
C ALA A 80 0.39 -15.00 6.39
N GLU A 81 -0.58 -14.10 6.23
CA GLU A 81 -0.74 -13.33 5.00
C GLU A 81 0.48 -12.41 4.77
N LEU A 82 0.95 -11.71 5.81
CA LEU A 82 2.13 -10.86 5.71
C LEU A 82 3.37 -11.66 5.30
N GLN A 83 3.57 -12.84 5.88
CA GLN A 83 4.65 -13.76 5.50
C GLN A 83 4.53 -14.18 4.03
N GLY A 84 3.34 -14.57 3.58
CA GLY A 84 3.12 -14.95 2.18
C GLY A 84 3.38 -13.80 1.19
N GLN A 85 3.00 -12.57 1.55
CA GLN A 85 3.31 -11.39 0.72
C GLN A 85 4.82 -11.11 0.66
N ILE A 86 5.53 -11.25 1.79
CA ILE A 86 6.99 -11.11 1.84
C ILE A 86 7.65 -12.17 0.95
N GLU A 87 7.29 -13.45 1.10
CA GLU A 87 7.83 -14.55 0.30
C GLU A 87 7.57 -14.36 -1.21
N SER A 88 6.38 -13.88 -1.57
CA SER A 88 6.06 -13.55 -2.96
C SER A 88 6.96 -12.43 -3.50
N MET A 89 7.13 -11.36 -2.73
CA MET A 89 7.97 -10.21 -3.12
C MET A 89 9.45 -10.61 -3.20
N GLU A 90 9.95 -11.39 -2.26
CA GLU A 90 11.31 -11.93 -2.27
C GLU A 90 11.57 -12.74 -3.54
N LYS A 91 10.61 -13.57 -3.95
CA LYS A 91 10.70 -14.34 -5.20
C LYS A 91 10.72 -13.42 -6.43
N ASP A 92 9.82 -12.45 -6.51
CA ASP A 92 9.73 -11.52 -7.65
C ASP A 92 10.98 -10.64 -7.79
N LEU A 93 11.67 -10.38 -6.67
CA LEU A 93 12.91 -9.62 -6.63
C LEU A 93 14.18 -10.49 -6.67
N ALA A 94 14.06 -11.82 -6.76
CA ALA A 94 15.16 -12.77 -6.67
C ALA A 94 16.03 -12.59 -5.41
N VAL A 95 15.39 -12.34 -4.27
CA VAL A 95 16.03 -12.33 -2.95
C VAL A 95 16.35 -13.76 -2.54
N THR A 96 17.57 -13.97 -2.08
CA THR A 96 18.11 -15.29 -1.65
C THR A 96 18.35 -15.37 -0.15
N GLY A 97 18.23 -14.25 0.55
CA GLY A 97 18.38 -14.16 1.99
C GLY A 97 18.46 -12.70 2.44
N TRP A 98 18.74 -12.51 3.72
CA TRP A 98 18.94 -11.20 4.34
C TRP A 98 20.28 -11.19 5.06
N ASP A 99 20.96 -10.05 5.07
CA ASP A 99 22.15 -9.86 5.90
C ASP A 99 21.77 -9.60 7.37
N GLY A 100 22.79 -9.49 8.24
CA GLY A 100 22.60 -9.24 9.66
C GLY A 100 22.05 -7.85 10.01
N ASP A 101 22.03 -6.93 9.04
CA ASP A 101 21.55 -5.55 9.19
C ASP A 101 20.13 -5.38 8.62
N GLY A 102 19.53 -6.45 8.07
CA GLY A 102 18.20 -6.43 7.50
C GLY A 102 18.14 -5.90 6.07
N ASN A 103 19.22 -6.00 5.30
CA ASN A 103 19.21 -5.76 3.85
C ASN A 103 19.04 -7.07 3.07
N PRO A 104 18.28 -7.06 1.95
CA PRO A 104 18.11 -8.24 1.11
C PRO A 104 19.40 -8.57 0.31
N LEU A 105 19.69 -9.86 0.18
CA LEU A 105 20.74 -10.42 -0.67
C LEU A 105 20.14 -10.92 -1.97
N PHE A 106 20.64 -10.44 -3.12
CA PHE A 106 20.05 -10.71 -4.43
C PHE A 106 20.85 -11.72 -5.26
N ASP A 107 20.14 -12.59 -5.98
CA ASP A 107 20.70 -13.31 -7.13
C ASP A 107 20.70 -12.38 -8.36
N LEU A 108 21.84 -11.75 -8.62
CA LEU A 108 21.98 -10.79 -9.72
C LEU A 108 21.73 -11.42 -11.11
N PRO A 109 22.22 -12.63 -11.43
CA PRO A 109 21.82 -13.35 -12.64
C PRO A 109 20.30 -13.54 -12.77
N ALA A 110 19.62 -14.04 -11.74
CA ALA A 110 18.18 -14.28 -11.78
C ALA A 110 17.39 -12.97 -11.88
N SER A 111 17.79 -11.95 -11.10
CA SER A 111 17.21 -10.60 -11.15
C SER A 111 17.28 -10.01 -12.57
N ARG A 112 18.45 -10.11 -13.23
CA ARG A 112 18.62 -9.65 -14.62
C ARG A 112 17.71 -10.37 -15.61
N GLU A 113 17.45 -11.66 -15.40
CA GLU A 113 16.52 -12.42 -16.24
C GLU A 113 15.08 -11.93 -16.05
N LEU A 114 14.66 -11.72 -14.80
CA LEU A 114 13.32 -11.23 -14.45
C LEU A 114 13.06 -9.82 -15.00
N THR A 115 14.08 -8.96 -15.03
CA THR A 115 13.94 -7.56 -15.46
C THR A 115 14.23 -7.32 -16.95
N LYS A 116 14.48 -8.35 -17.77
CA LYS A 116 14.80 -8.18 -19.22
C LYS A 116 13.75 -7.41 -20.01
N GLY A 117 12.49 -7.47 -19.60
CA GLY A 117 11.37 -6.81 -20.27
C GLY A 117 10.97 -5.46 -19.65
N TRP A 118 11.70 -4.98 -18.65
CA TRP A 118 11.37 -3.73 -17.98
C TRP A 118 11.85 -2.54 -18.81
N PRO A 119 11.15 -1.40 -18.75
CA PRO A 119 11.63 -0.17 -19.38
C PRO A 119 13.01 0.21 -18.86
N GLU A 120 13.91 0.65 -19.76
CA GLU A 120 15.20 1.24 -19.41
C GLU A 120 15.06 2.65 -18.81
#